data_AF-A0A6P0XTB7-F1
#
_entry.id   AF-A0A6P0XTB7-F1
#
_cell.length_a   1.000
_cell.length_b   1.000
_cell.length_c   1.000
_cell.angle_alpha   90.00
_cell.angle_beta   90.00
_cell.angle_gamma   90.00
#
_symmetry.space_group_name_H-M   'P 1'
#
loop_
_entity.id
_entity.type
_entity.pdbx_description
1 polymer ?
#
loop_
_entity_poly.entity_id
_entity_poly.type
_entity_poly.pdbx_seq_one_letter_code
_entity_poly.pdbx_strand_id
1 'polypeptide(L)'
;MTHKMTENCISCATCVPQIHCPTGAITIENEQYSINPDLCNSCEGYYEQPQCVIHCSISSPVPTQAKKGRYKAETRTPTSSDLFPNGKHSPFASSIVIWEACNILTQRGSLPWKVNAEGKLIYQRSIKQGQGSISFSLKDVRYSSKTINDDRVITDMPEMDIRAACMHLIYAAHATVIDKPWEQEFVIDDQQIERYLGLEKRKDLSKATKLSLIKNLAQQPCNITTTIDWPQQGRINAFSLSEGQLWHILDIKHHFSEDSTGCKHLVGLTFRVKAGLW
;
A
#
# COMPACT_ATOMS: atom_id res chain seq x y z
N MET A 1 18.31 -7.18 -22.84
CA MET A 1 18.24 -6.63 -21.46
C MET A 1 16.97 -7.14 -20.81
N THR A 2 17.07 -7.89 -19.72
CA THR A 2 15.95 -8.71 -19.23
C THR A 2 15.62 -8.39 -17.78
N HIS A 3 14.35 -8.55 -17.43
CA HIS A 3 13.87 -8.57 -16.05
C HIS A 3 13.61 -10.01 -15.64
N LYS A 4 13.68 -10.27 -14.34
CA LYS A 4 13.25 -11.52 -13.72
C LYS A 4 12.20 -11.24 -12.65
N MET A 5 11.31 -12.20 -12.43
CA MET A 5 10.40 -12.13 -11.30
C MET A 5 11.14 -12.48 -10.01
N THR A 6 10.86 -11.79 -8.91
CA THR A 6 11.39 -12.18 -7.59
C THR A 6 10.48 -13.19 -6.91
N GLU A 7 11.02 -13.92 -5.94
CA GLU A 7 10.30 -14.86 -5.07
C GLU A 7 9.18 -14.19 -4.26
N ASN A 8 9.22 -12.86 -4.11
CA ASN A 8 8.17 -12.10 -3.41
C ASN A 8 6.90 -11.92 -4.25
N CYS A 9 6.83 -12.43 -5.48
CA CYS A 9 5.63 -12.36 -6.31
C CYS A 9 4.44 -13.03 -5.62
N ILE A 10 3.35 -12.26 -5.45
CA ILE A 10 2.10 -12.73 -4.83
C ILE A 10 1.08 -13.29 -5.84
N SER A 11 1.49 -13.51 -7.09
CA SER A 11 0.63 -14.03 -8.17
C SER A 11 -0.73 -13.34 -8.35
N CYS A 12 -0.82 -12.02 -8.09
CA CYS A 12 -2.08 -11.25 -8.10
C CYS A 12 -2.72 -11.02 -9.48
N ALA A 13 -2.17 -11.60 -10.55
CA ALA A 13 -2.64 -11.47 -11.93
C ALA A 13 -2.70 -10.05 -12.52
N THR A 14 -2.24 -9.02 -11.80
CA THR A 14 -2.28 -7.63 -12.28
C THR A 14 -1.36 -7.40 -13.49
N CYS A 15 -0.24 -8.11 -13.58
CA CYS A 15 0.76 -7.93 -14.63
C CYS A 15 0.70 -8.98 -15.75
N VAL A 16 -0.44 -9.67 -15.90
CA VAL A 16 -0.61 -10.82 -16.82
C VAL A 16 -0.13 -10.51 -18.26
N PRO A 17 0.49 -11.51 -18.94
CA PRO A 17 1.16 -11.42 -20.24
C PRO A 17 0.52 -10.55 -21.32
N GLN A 18 -0.81 -10.55 -21.44
CA GLN A 18 -1.48 -9.92 -22.57
C GLN A 18 -1.79 -8.42 -22.36
N ILE A 19 -1.78 -7.92 -21.11
CA ILE A 19 -2.22 -6.56 -20.80
C ILE A 19 -1.03 -5.59 -20.71
N HIS A 20 0.08 -6.02 -20.10
CA HIS A 20 1.20 -5.12 -19.78
C HIS A 20 2.56 -5.56 -20.32
N CYS A 21 2.68 -6.72 -20.97
CA CYS A 21 3.93 -7.16 -21.60
C CYS A 21 3.79 -7.19 -23.13
N PRO A 22 4.36 -6.23 -23.88
CA PRO A 22 4.17 -6.15 -25.33
C PRO A 22 4.78 -7.34 -26.09
N THR A 23 5.78 -8.01 -25.50
CA THR A 23 6.45 -9.16 -26.12
C THR A 23 5.93 -10.52 -25.64
N GLY A 24 4.93 -10.53 -24.74
CA GLY A 24 4.41 -11.78 -24.16
C GLY A 24 5.44 -12.55 -23.32
N ALA A 25 6.47 -11.88 -22.81
CA ALA A 25 7.57 -12.52 -22.07
C ALA A 25 7.16 -13.05 -20.68
N ILE A 26 6.01 -12.66 -20.14
CA ILE A 26 5.55 -13.10 -18.81
C ILE A 26 4.72 -14.36 -18.97
N THR A 27 5.12 -15.47 -18.35
CA THR A 27 4.40 -16.76 -18.38
C THR A 27 4.01 -17.19 -16.97
N ILE A 28 3.08 -18.14 -16.86
CA ILE A 28 2.72 -18.77 -15.59
C ILE A 28 3.32 -20.17 -15.59
N GLU A 29 4.19 -20.44 -14.61
CA GLU A 29 4.85 -21.73 -14.39
C GLU A 29 4.66 -22.09 -12.91
N ASN A 30 4.10 -23.27 -12.63
CA ASN A 30 3.83 -23.74 -11.26
C ASN A 30 3.02 -22.74 -10.39
N GLU A 31 1.98 -22.13 -10.96
CA GLU A 31 1.15 -21.09 -10.30
C GLU A 31 1.91 -19.80 -9.91
N GLN A 32 3.17 -19.67 -10.33
CA GLN A 32 3.99 -18.47 -10.19
C GLN A 32 4.24 -17.81 -11.54
N TYR A 33 4.34 -16.49 -11.52
CA TYR A 33 4.71 -15.73 -12.72
C TYR A 33 6.23 -15.78 -12.93
N SER A 34 6.64 -16.10 -14.16
CA SER A 34 8.02 -16.10 -14.62
C SER A 34 8.19 -15.11 -15.79
N ILE A 35 9.41 -14.65 -16.04
CA ILE A 35 9.74 -13.79 -17.18
C ILE A 35 10.76 -14.52 -18.04
N ASN A 36 10.38 -14.88 -19.26
CA ASN A 36 11.27 -15.46 -20.24
C ASN A 36 12.31 -14.40 -20.67
N PRO A 37 13.61 -14.62 -20.39
CA PRO A 37 14.65 -13.66 -20.73
C PRO A 37 14.82 -13.47 -22.24
N ASP A 38 14.56 -14.50 -23.06
CA ASP A 38 14.76 -14.44 -24.51
C ASP A 38 13.69 -13.57 -25.21
N LEU A 39 12.52 -13.44 -24.60
CA LEU A 39 11.42 -12.58 -25.09
C LEU A 39 11.43 -11.19 -24.44
N CYS A 40 12.08 -11.03 -23.30
CA CYS A 40 12.06 -9.77 -22.55
C CYS A 40 13.02 -8.74 -23.16
N ASN A 41 12.45 -7.68 -23.75
CA ASN A 41 13.20 -6.55 -24.28
C ASN A 41 13.11 -5.29 -23.38
N SER A 42 12.69 -5.44 -22.11
CA SER A 42 12.47 -4.32 -21.19
C SER A 42 11.50 -3.24 -21.71
N CYS A 43 10.53 -3.64 -22.55
CA CYS A 43 9.56 -2.78 -23.23
C CYS A 43 10.17 -1.78 -24.24
N GLU A 44 11.43 -1.98 -24.65
CA GLU A 44 12.09 -1.15 -25.65
C GLU A 44 11.30 -1.16 -26.98
N GLY A 45 11.14 0.02 -27.60
CA GLY A 45 10.33 0.19 -28.81
C GLY A 45 8.80 0.23 -28.59
N TYR A 46 8.32 0.00 -27.37
CA TYR A 46 6.89 0.06 -27.03
C TYR A 46 6.57 1.15 -26.00
N TYR A 47 7.36 1.22 -24.92
CA TYR A 47 7.14 2.15 -23.80
C TYR A 47 8.46 2.73 -23.29
N GLU A 48 8.39 3.93 -22.72
CA GLU A 48 9.56 4.56 -22.08
C GLU A 48 10.02 3.83 -20.82
N GLN A 49 9.14 3.09 -20.14
CA GLN A 49 9.43 2.42 -18.88
C GLN A 49 8.84 1.01 -18.86
N PRO A 50 9.47 0.05 -18.14
CA PRO A 50 8.96 -1.32 -18.01
C PRO A 50 7.58 -1.37 -17.35
N GLN A 51 6.55 -1.70 -18.12
CA GLN A 51 5.16 -1.68 -17.66
C GLN A 51 4.90 -2.71 -16.55
N CYS A 52 5.55 -3.87 -16.60
CA CYS A 52 5.42 -4.89 -15.54
C CYS A 52 5.90 -4.39 -14.17
N VAL A 53 6.89 -3.49 -14.10
CA VAL A 53 7.40 -2.91 -12.84
C VAL A 53 6.42 -1.87 -12.27
N ILE A 54 5.82 -1.06 -13.15
CA ILE A 54 4.87 0.01 -12.80
C ILE A 54 3.58 -0.59 -12.25
N HIS A 55 2.99 -1.54 -12.99
CA HIS A 55 1.68 -2.13 -12.68
C HIS A 55 1.75 -3.22 -11.61
N CYS A 56 2.92 -3.77 -11.29
CA CYS A 56 3.06 -4.71 -10.19
C CYS A 56 2.87 -4.00 -8.84
N SER A 57 1.87 -4.38 -8.05
CA SER A 57 1.55 -3.78 -6.73
C SER A 57 2.72 -3.72 -5.76
N ILE A 58 3.69 -4.63 -5.92
CA ILE A 58 4.90 -4.72 -5.09
C ILE A 58 6.20 -4.52 -5.88
N SER A 59 6.15 -4.13 -7.15
CA SER A 59 7.33 -3.98 -8.02
C SER A 59 8.30 -5.19 -7.95
N SER A 60 7.74 -6.41 -8.02
CA SER A 60 8.50 -7.67 -7.99
C SER A 60 9.40 -7.90 -9.21
N PRO A 61 9.05 -7.49 -10.45
CA PRO A 61 9.99 -7.60 -11.56
C PRO A 61 11.22 -6.73 -11.31
N VAL A 62 12.42 -7.34 -11.33
CA VAL A 62 13.70 -6.65 -11.14
C VAL A 62 14.64 -6.94 -12.31
N PRO A 63 15.52 -6.01 -12.67
CA PRO A 63 16.57 -6.29 -13.65
C PRO A 63 17.40 -7.54 -13.29
N THR A 64 17.69 -8.39 -14.28
CA THR A 64 18.49 -9.60 -14.08
C THR A 64 19.92 -9.27 -13.69
N GLN A 65 20.46 -8.16 -14.24
CA GLN A 65 21.78 -7.65 -13.88
C GLN A 65 21.65 -6.63 -12.76
N ALA A 66 22.48 -6.75 -11.73
CA ALA A 66 22.54 -5.74 -10.69
C ALA A 66 23.16 -4.44 -11.24
N LYS A 67 22.59 -3.29 -10.88
CA LYS A 67 23.17 -2.00 -11.25
C LYS A 67 24.57 -1.85 -10.64
N LYS A 68 25.57 -1.58 -11.48
CA LYS A 68 26.92 -1.20 -11.04
C LYS A 68 27.01 0.32 -10.91
N GLY A 69 27.65 0.81 -9.85
CA GLY A 69 27.91 2.23 -9.63
C GLY A 69 26.80 2.99 -8.87
N ARG A 70 26.95 4.31 -8.77
CA ARG A 70 26.00 5.17 -8.04
C ARG A 70 24.74 5.40 -8.86
N TYR A 71 23.61 5.45 -8.17
CA TYR A 71 22.35 5.92 -8.77
C TYR A 71 22.51 7.42 -9.09
N LYS A 72 22.34 7.80 -10.37
CA LYS A 72 22.20 9.21 -10.72
C LYS A 72 20.93 9.73 -10.08
N ALA A 73 21.03 10.86 -9.39
CA ALA A 73 19.87 11.54 -8.83
C ALA A 73 19.10 12.18 -9.98
N GLU A 74 17.94 11.60 -10.33
CA GLU A 74 16.95 12.30 -11.15
C GLU A 74 16.24 13.36 -10.30
N THR A 75 15.73 14.40 -10.97
CA THR A 75 14.90 15.42 -10.33
C THR A 75 13.63 14.78 -9.77
N ARG A 76 13.56 14.65 -8.45
CA ARG A 76 12.40 14.10 -7.75
C ARG A 76 11.31 15.16 -7.63
N THR A 77 10.06 14.71 -7.60
CA THR A 77 8.93 15.57 -7.25
C THR A 77 9.14 16.10 -5.83
N PRO A 78 8.93 17.40 -5.56
CA PRO A 78 9.01 17.94 -4.20
C PRO A 78 8.06 17.20 -3.25
N THR A 79 8.56 16.82 -2.08
CA THR A 79 7.76 16.17 -1.05
C THR A 79 7.12 17.20 -0.13
N SER A 80 6.08 16.79 0.59
CA SER A 80 5.59 17.53 1.75
C SER A 80 6.70 17.64 2.81
N SER A 81 6.58 18.66 3.68
CA SER A 81 7.54 18.92 4.74
C SER A 81 7.83 17.68 5.59
N ASP A 82 9.07 17.56 6.06
CA ASP A 82 9.44 16.51 7.01
C ASP A 82 8.56 16.61 8.27
N LEU A 83 8.12 15.47 8.79
CA LEU A 83 7.31 15.39 10.01
C LEU A 83 8.14 15.67 11.27
N PHE A 84 9.45 15.42 11.21
CA PHE A 84 10.34 15.54 12.37
C PHE A 84 11.56 16.44 12.07
N PRO A 85 11.36 17.67 11.55
CA PRO A 85 12.46 18.49 11.03
C PRO A 85 13.45 18.90 12.13
N ASN A 86 12.99 19.00 13.38
CA ASN A 86 13.79 19.40 14.54
C ASN A 86 13.96 18.27 15.57
N GLY A 87 13.55 17.04 15.25
CA GLY A 87 13.50 15.92 16.20
C GLY A 87 12.56 16.12 17.40
N LYS A 88 11.72 17.16 17.39
CA LYS A 88 10.70 17.42 18.43
C LYS A 88 9.36 16.83 17.98
N HIS A 89 8.68 16.15 18.90
CA HIS A 89 7.34 15.60 18.68
C HIS A 89 6.28 16.61 19.15
N SER A 90 5.27 16.83 18.31
CA SER A 90 4.08 17.59 18.68
C SER A 90 2.94 16.61 18.97
N PRO A 91 2.39 16.57 20.19
CA PRO A 91 1.21 15.76 20.46
C PRO A 91 0.01 16.32 19.68
N PHE A 92 -0.83 15.45 19.18
CA PHE A 92 -2.09 15.81 18.54
C PHE A 92 -3.20 14.85 18.96
N ALA A 93 -4.44 15.33 18.92
CA ALA A 93 -5.61 14.49 19.16
C ALA A 93 -5.88 13.65 17.91
N SER A 94 -5.78 12.34 18.03
CA SER A 94 -6.11 11.40 16.96
C SER A 94 -7.58 10.99 17.01
N SER A 95 -8.14 10.60 15.86
CA SER A 95 -9.53 10.14 15.76
C SER A 95 -9.67 8.65 16.15
N ILE A 96 -10.89 8.24 16.53
CA ILE A 96 -11.20 6.82 16.78
C ILE A 96 -10.94 5.99 15.51
N VAL A 97 -11.19 6.56 14.33
CA VAL A 97 -10.96 5.91 13.04
C VAL A 97 -9.49 5.54 12.85
N ILE A 98 -8.57 6.46 13.18
CA ILE A 98 -7.13 6.20 13.09
C ILE A 98 -6.71 5.08 14.04
N TRP A 99 -7.20 5.10 15.29
CA TRP A 99 -6.85 4.08 16.29
C TRP A 99 -7.36 2.69 15.93
N GLU A 100 -8.60 2.57 15.47
CA GLU A 100 -9.14 1.27 15.08
C GLU A 100 -8.49 0.71 13.82
N ALA A 101 -8.12 1.57 12.87
CA ALA A 101 -7.33 1.15 11.73
C ALA A 101 -5.95 0.59 12.15
N CYS A 102 -5.30 1.14 13.18
CA CYS A 102 -4.09 0.52 13.75
C CYS A 102 -4.35 -0.88 14.28
N ASN A 103 -5.49 -1.12 14.94
CA ASN A 103 -5.86 -2.45 15.42
C ASN A 103 -6.05 -3.43 14.27
N ILE A 104 -6.68 -3.01 13.17
CA ILE A 104 -6.81 -3.85 11.97
C ILE A 104 -5.42 -4.16 11.39
N LEU A 105 -4.56 -3.16 11.25
CA LEU A 105 -3.23 -3.33 10.65
C LEU A 105 -2.29 -4.22 11.49
N THR A 106 -2.44 -4.20 12.82
CA THR A 106 -1.52 -4.92 13.74
C THR A 106 -2.07 -6.24 14.26
N GLN A 107 -3.39 -6.35 14.46
CA GLN A 107 -4.03 -7.44 15.22
C GLN A 107 -5.36 -7.92 14.63
N ARG A 108 -5.60 -7.74 13.32
CA ARG A 108 -6.84 -8.18 12.63
C ARG A 108 -7.31 -9.59 12.96
N GLY A 109 -6.40 -10.56 13.11
CA GLY A 109 -6.75 -11.95 13.37
C GLY A 109 -7.47 -12.19 14.70
N SER A 110 -7.32 -11.27 15.65
CA SER A 110 -7.94 -11.34 16.98
C SER A 110 -9.16 -10.42 17.11
N LEU A 111 -9.50 -9.64 16.07
CA LEU A 111 -10.65 -8.75 16.13
C LEU A 111 -11.97 -9.54 15.95
N PRO A 112 -13.05 -9.12 16.62
CA PRO A 112 -14.35 -9.77 16.54
C PRO A 112 -15.07 -9.42 15.22
N TRP A 113 -14.61 -9.99 14.11
CA TRP A 113 -15.24 -9.81 12.80
C TRP A 113 -16.63 -10.45 12.76
N LYS A 114 -17.57 -9.77 12.10
CA LYS A 114 -18.92 -10.25 11.84
C LYS A 114 -19.21 -10.21 10.35
N VAL A 115 -20.11 -11.06 9.88
CA VAL A 115 -20.59 -11.01 8.49
C VAL A 115 -21.86 -10.17 8.45
N ASN A 116 -21.92 -9.17 7.58
CA ASN A 116 -23.13 -8.37 7.38
C ASN A 116 -24.10 -9.07 6.41
N ALA A 117 -25.27 -8.45 6.16
CA ALA A 117 -26.30 -9.02 5.29
C ALA A 117 -25.81 -9.26 3.84
N GLU A 118 -24.83 -8.48 3.40
CA GLU A 118 -24.21 -8.58 2.08
C GLU A 118 -23.05 -9.60 2.01
N GLY A 119 -22.79 -10.35 3.08
CA GLY A 119 -21.70 -11.34 3.13
C GLY A 119 -20.30 -10.74 3.33
N LYS A 120 -20.21 -9.45 3.65
CA LYS A 120 -18.97 -8.72 3.90
C LYS A 120 -18.52 -8.88 5.35
N LEU A 121 -17.23 -9.10 5.56
CA LEU A 121 -16.63 -9.11 6.89
C LEU A 121 -16.44 -7.68 7.41
N ILE A 122 -17.07 -7.40 8.54
CA ILE A 122 -17.06 -6.10 9.21
C ILE A 122 -16.52 -6.22 10.64
N TYR A 123 -15.68 -5.27 11.01
CA TYR A 123 -15.28 -5.02 12.40
C TYR A 123 -15.97 -3.74 12.85
N GLN A 124 -16.76 -3.79 13.92
CA GLN A 124 -17.61 -2.68 14.34
C GLN A 124 -17.28 -2.23 15.76
N ARG A 125 -17.12 -0.92 15.93
CA ARG A 125 -17.00 -0.26 17.23
C ARG A 125 -18.26 0.54 17.52
N SER A 126 -18.94 0.21 18.62
CA SER A 126 -20.13 0.94 19.07
C SER A 126 -19.76 2.29 19.69
N ILE A 127 -20.60 3.30 19.45
CA ILE A 127 -20.51 4.63 20.02
C ILE A 127 -21.63 4.79 21.06
N LYS A 128 -21.32 5.35 22.24
CA LYS A 128 -22.28 5.73 23.30
C LYS A 128 -23.34 4.64 23.59
N GLN A 129 -22.90 3.50 24.14
CA GLN A 129 -23.78 2.36 24.47
C GLN A 129 -24.63 1.84 23.29
N GLY A 130 -24.15 2.01 22.05
CA GLY A 130 -24.82 1.49 20.85
C GLY A 130 -25.74 2.49 20.13
N GLN A 131 -25.72 3.77 20.51
CA GLN A 131 -26.48 4.82 19.82
C GLN A 131 -25.95 5.18 18.42
N GLY A 132 -24.75 4.69 18.08
CA GLY A 132 -24.21 4.72 16.72
C GLY A 132 -23.01 3.79 16.64
N SER A 133 -22.31 3.80 15.51
CA SER A 133 -21.19 2.90 15.30
C SER A 133 -20.20 3.38 14.24
N ILE A 134 -18.98 2.86 14.32
CA ILE A 134 -17.98 2.94 13.27
C ILE A 134 -17.72 1.52 12.82
N SER A 135 -18.00 1.23 11.55
CA SER A 135 -17.77 -0.07 10.94
C SER A 135 -16.57 0.01 10.02
N PHE A 136 -15.74 -1.03 10.02
CA PHE A 136 -14.58 -1.17 9.17
C PHE A 136 -14.67 -2.44 8.36
N SER A 137 -14.15 -2.41 7.15
CA SER A 137 -13.99 -3.61 6.34
C SER A 137 -12.75 -3.51 5.46
N LEU A 138 -12.24 -4.66 5.03
CA LEU A 138 -11.10 -4.76 4.13
C LEU A 138 -11.59 -4.96 2.69
N LYS A 139 -10.96 -4.27 1.73
CA LYS A 139 -11.18 -4.52 0.30
C LYS A 139 -10.83 -5.97 -0.05
N ASP A 140 -11.60 -6.52 -0.98
CA ASP A 140 -11.39 -7.85 -1.57
C ASP A 140 -11.41 -9.03 -0.57
N VAL A 141 -11.78 -8.79 0.69
CA VAL A 141 -12.02 -9.84 1.68
C VAL A 141 -13.51 -10.19 1.69
N ARG A 142 -13.82 -11.38 1.20
CA ARG A 142 -15.17 -11.97 1.32
C ARG A 142 -15.11 -13.18 2.23
N TYR A 143 -16.19 -13.41 2.96
CA TYR A 143 -16.35 -14.65 3.69
C TYR A 143 -16.39 -15.82 2.69
N SER A 144 -15.52 -16.81 2.88
CA SER A 144 -15.52 -18.06 2.12
C SER A 144 -15.69 -19.22 3.09
N SER A 145 -16.84 -19.89 3.05
CA SER A 145 -17.02 -21.15 3.76
C SER A 145 -16.45 -22.29 2.92
N LYS A 146 -15.25 -22.78 3.23
CA LYS A 146 -14.82 -24.12 2.81
C LYS A 146 -15.20 -25.12 3.90
N THR A 147 -16.18 -25.97 3.62
CA THR A 147 -16.59 -27.08 4.49
C THR A 147 -15.67 -28.28 4.21
N ILE A 148 -14.81 -28.66 5.17
CA ILE A 148 -14.38 -30.05 5.38
C ILE A 148 -14.13 -30.21 6.88
N ASN A 149 -15.02 -30.95 7.55
CA ASN A 149 -14.94 -31.51 8.90
C ASN A 149 -14.20 -30.71 10.00
N ASP A 150 -14.98 -30.34 11.01
CA ASP A 150 -14.59 -29.83 12.33
C ASP A 150 -13.88 -28.45 12.39
N ASP A 151 -14.60 -27.51 13.03
CA ASP A 151 -14.13 -26.32 13.72
C ASP A 151 -12.85 -25.65 13.19
N ARG A 152 -13.01 -24.82 12.14
CA ARG A 152 -12.30 -23.53 11.96
C ARG A 152 -12.90 -22.75 10.79
N VAL A 153 -13.41 -21.55 11.08
CA VAL A 153 -13.77 -20.55 10.06
C VAL A 153 -12.47 -19.96 9.51
N ILE A 154 -12.00 -20.49 8.37
CA ILE A 154 -10.85 -19.90 7.67
C ILE A 154 -11.33 -18.60 7.02
N THR A 155 -10.94 -17.48 7.62
CA THR A 155 -11.03 -16.19 6.93
C THR A 155 -9.78 -16.06 6.09
N ASP A 156 -9.91 -16.00 4.77
CA ASP A 156 -8.81 -15.72 3.84
C ASP A 156 -8.46 -14.22 3.92
N MET A 157 -8.01 -13.79 5.11
CA MET A 157 -7.60 -12.40 5.32
C MET A 157 -6.19 -12.21 4.77
N PRO A 158 -5.93 -11.15 4.00
CA PRO A 158 -4.61 -10.87 3.47
C PRO A 158 -3.60 -10.74 4.61
N GLU A 159 -2.40 -11.26 4.38
CA GLU A 159 -1.27 -10.95 5.25
C GLU A 159 -0.99 -9.45 5.24
N MET A 160 -0.97 -8.84 6.42
CA MET A 160 -0.61 -7.43 6.61
C MET A 160 0.64 -7.36 7.46
N ASP A 161 1.52 -6.43 7.10
CA ASP A 161 2.77 -6.18 7.79
C ASP A 161 2.50 -5.20 8.92
N ILE A 162 2.98 -5.48 10.13
CA ILE A 162 2.78 -4.60 11.30
C ILE A 162 3.28 -3.17 11.04
N ARG A 163 4.30 -3.00 10.17
CA ARG A 163 4.82 -1.68 9.76
C ARG A 163 3.82 -0.88 8.93
N ALA A 164 2.79 -1.50 8.37
CA ALA A 164 1.70 -0.77 7.73
C ALA A 164 0.92 0.09 8.73
N ALA A 165 0.87 -0.30 10.01
CA ALA A 165 0.33 0.56 11.07
C ALA A 165 1.18 1.83 11.25
N CYS A 166 2.51 1.70 11.20
CA CYS A 166 3.40 2.86 11.19
C CYS A 166 3.18 3.74 9.95
N MET A 167 3.00 3.12 8.77
CA MET A 167 2.69 3.83 7.53
C MET A 167 1.37 4.63 7.62
N HIS A 168 0.33 4.01 8.18
CA HIS A 168 -0.95 4.66 8.47
C HIS A 168 -0.82 5.84 9.43
N LEU A 169 0.01 5.72 10.48
CA LEU A 169 0.29 6.82 11.40
C LEU A 169 1.09 7.95 10.74
N ILE A 170 2.00 7.65 9.81
CA ILE A 170 2.70 8.65 8.99
C ILE A 170 1.70 9.42 8.13
N TYR A 171 0.72 8.75 7.52
CA TYR A 171 -0.35 9.42 6.79
C TYR A 171 -1.20 10.31 7.69
N ALA A 172 -1.58 9.83 8.87
CA ALA A 172 -2.32 10.62 9.85
C ALA A 172 -1.55 11.88 10.27
N ALA A 173 -0.24 11.78 10.48
CA ALA A 173 0.61 12.92 10.82
C ALA A 173 0.75 13.93 9.67
N HIS A 174 0.77 13.49 8.41
CA HIS A 174 0.72 14.41 7.27
C HIS A 174 -0.66 15.07 7.13
N ALA A 175 -1.75 14.36 7.43
CA ALA A 175 -3.09 14.91 7.35
C ALA A 175 -3.35 16.00 8.41
N THR A 176 -2.67 15.97 9.56
CA THR A 176 -2.88 16.96 10.63
C THR A 176 -2.28 18.34 10.33
N VAL A 177 -1.39 18.44 9.34
CA VAL A 177 -0.80 19.71 8.88
C VAL A 177 -1.51 20.29 7.66
N ILE A 178 -2.68 19.74 7.31
CA ILE A 178 -3.48 20.09 6.13
C ILE A 178 -4.89 20.47 6.59
N ASP A 179 -5.43 21.59 6.11
CA ASP A 179 -6.74 22.10 6.57
C ASP A 179 -7.91 21.20 6.16
N LYS A 180 -7.85 20.65 4.93
CA LYS A 180 -8.89 19.79 4.38
C LYS A 180 -8.27 18.53 3.77
N PRO A 181 -7.85 17.56 4.59
CA PRO A 181 -7.10 16.38 4.13
C PRO A 181 -7.89 15.45 3.20
N TRP A 182 -9.23 15.58 3.14
CA TRP A 182 -10.10 14.86 2.20
C TRP A 182 -10.18 15.52 0.80
N GLU A 183 -9.84 16.81 0.70
CA GLU A 183 -9.78 17.60 -0.53
C GLU A 183 -8.35 17.76 -1.05
N GLN A 184 -7.37 17.84 -0.15
CA GLN A 184 -5.97 18.15 -0.43
C GLN A 184 -5.06 16.94 -0.30
N GLU A 185 -4.04 16.84 -1.15
CA GLU A 185 -3.05 15.76 -1.13
C GLU A 185 -1.76 16.13 -0.39
N PHE A 186 -1.06 15.11 0.11
CA PHE A 186 0.34 15.22 0.53
C PHE A 186 1.20 14.28 -0.31
N VAL A 187 2.49 14.63 -0.39
CA VAL A 187 3.48 13.90 -1.19
C VAL A 187 4.54 13.34 -0.27
N ILE A 188 4.76 12.04 -0.33
CA ILE A 188 5.80 11.35 0.43
C ILE A 188 6.62 10.44 -0.49
N ASP A 189 7.94 10.40 -0.32
CA ASP A 189 8.82 9.59 -1.15
C ASP A 189 9.46 8.41 -0.39
N ASP A 190 10.14 7.53 -1.14
CA ASP A 190 10.83 6.38 -0.58
C ASP A 190 11.89 6.77 0.46
N GLN A 191 12.54 7.92 0.33
CA GLN A 191 13.58 8.35 1.28
C GLN A 191 12.98 8.80 2.62
N GLN A 192 11.86 9.52 2.59
CA GLN A 192 11.11 9.85 3.80
C GLN A 192 10.61 8.57 4.49
N ILE A 193 10.01 7.65 3.75
CA ILE A 193 9.51 6.38 4.30
C ILE A 193 10.65 5.54 4.87
N GLU A 194 11.78 5.44 4.17
CA GLU A 194 12.96 4.74 4.68
C GLU A 194 13.35 5.30 6.05
N ARG A 195 13.55 6.62 6.16
CA ARG A 195 13.93 7.30 7.40
C ARG A 195 12.91 7.11 8.52
N TYR A 196 11.62 7.27 8.25
CA TYR A 196 10.57 7.16 9.27
C TYR A 196 10.42 5.73 9.79
N LEU A 197 10.60 4.72 8.93
CA LEU A 197 10.50 3.30 9.29
C LEU A 197 11.84 2.67 9.68
N GLY A 198 12.94 3.42 9.64
CA GLY A 198 14.29 2.92 9.95
C GLY A 198 14.86 1.93 8.92
N LEU A 199 14.33 1.93 7.69
CA LEU A 199 14.76 0.99 6.63
C LEU A 199 16.13 1.36 6.04
N GLU A 200 16.61 2.59 6.22
CA GLU A 200 17.95 3.02 5.84
C GLU A 200 19.04 2.27 6.61
N LYS A 201 18.72 1.80 7.82
CA LYS A 201 19.59 1.02 8.71
C LYS A 201 19.70 -0.44 8.29
N ARG A 202 18.73 -0.97 7.55
CA ARG A 202 18.72 -2.35 7.02
C ARG A 202 19.72 -2.46 5.85
N LYS A 203 20.91 -3.01 6.12
CA LYS A 203 21.96 -3.24 5.09
C LYS A 203 21.86 -4.60 4.41
N ASP A 204 21.05 -5.49 4.96
CA ASP A 204 20.71 -6.80 4.41
C ASP A 204 19.76 -6.75 3.20
N LEU A 205 19.03 -5.64 3.03
CA LEU A 205 18.06 -5.47 1.95
C LEU A 205 18.66 -4.69 0.77
N SER A 206 18.50 -5.24 -0.44
CA SER A 206 18.81 -4.51 -1.68
C SER A 206 17.88 -3.31 -1.87
N LYS A 207 18.28 -2.32 -2.69
CA LYS A 207 17.42 -1.16 -3.01
C LYS A 207 16.10 -1.60 -3.64
N ALA A 208 16.12 -2.57 -4.56
CA ALA A 208 14.91 -3.11 -5.18
C ALA A 208 13.98 -3.76 -4.15
N THR A 209 14.53 -4.55 -3.22
CA THR A 209 13.76 -5.16 -2.12
C THR A 209 13.15 -4.10 -1.20
N LYS A 210 13.88 -3.03 -0.88
CA LYS A 210 13.34 -1.92 -0.08
C LYS A 210 12.20 -1.21 -0.78
N LEU A 211 12.36 -0.89 -2.07
CA LEU A 211 11.31 -0.22 -2.84
C LEU A 211 10.06 -1.09 -2.98
N SER A 212 10.24 -2.40 -3.19
CA SER A 212 9.15 -3.38 -3.20
C SER A 212 8.38 -3.40 -1.87
N LEU A 213 9.11 -3.48 -0.74
CA LEU A 213 8.54 -3.43 0.59
C LEU A 213 7.80 -2.10 0.84
N ILE A 214 8.42 -0.96 0.52
CA ILE A 214 7.81 0.37 0.69
C ILE A 214 6.52 0.48 -0.12
N LYS A 215 6.52 0.03 -1.38
CA LYS A 215 5.35 0.06 -2.24
C LYS A 215 4.20 -0.78 -1.66
N ASN A 216 4.52 -1.96 -1.10
CA ASN A 216 3.55 -2.80 -0.41
C ASN A 216 2.99 -2.13 0.85
N LEU A 217 3.86 -1.64 1.74
CA LEU A 217 3.47 -0.98 2.99
C LEU A 217 2.60 0.26 2.77
N ALA A 218 2.96 1.09 1.78
CA ALA A 218 2.23 2.31 1.43
C ALA A 218 0.77 2.04 1.03
N GLN A 219 0.50 0.89 0.39
CA GLN A 219 -0.83 0.53 -0.12
C GLN A 219 -1.74 -0.10 0.93
N GLN A 220 -1.20 -0.80 1.92
CA GLN A 220 -2.00 -1.54 2.90
C GLN A 220 -3.05 -0.68 3.64
N PRO A 221 -2.76 0.55 4.10
CA PRO A 221 -3.77 1.41 4.72
C PRO A 221 -4.94 1.79 3.79
N CYS A 222 -4.72 1.77 2.47
CA CYS A 222 -5.73 2.11 1.47
C CYS A 222 -6.73 0.96 1.21
N ASN A 223 -6.49 -0.20 1.81
CA ASN A 223 -7.38 -1.36 1.74
C ASN A 223 -8.45 -1.35 2.84
N ILE A 224 -8.34 -0.45 3.81
CA ILE A 224 -9.33 -0.30 4.88
C ILE A 224 -10.39 0.69 4.41
N THR A 225 -11.65 0.29 4.55
CA THR A 225 -12.81 1.14 4.35
C THR A 225 -13.57 1.30 5.65
N THR A 226 -14.27 2.42 5.81
CA THR A 226 -15.07 2.70 6.99
C THR A 226 -16.42 3.31 6.62
N THR A 227 -17.42 3.00 7.44
CA THR A 227 -18.74 3.62 7.46
C THR A 227 -18.96 4.16 8.86
N ILE A 228 -19.44 5.40 8.97
CA ILE A 228 -19.63 6.07 10.26
C ILE A 228 -21.10 6.40 10.44
N ASP A 229 -21.64 6.01 11.58
CA ASP A 229 -22.91 6.49 12.09
C ASP A 229 -22.65 7.14 13.46
N TRP A 230 -22.57 8.47 13.46
CA TRP A 230 -22.18 9.25 14.62
C TRP A 230 -23.42 9.89 15.26
N PRO A 231 -23.80 9.50 16.48
CA PRO A 231 -24.93 10.11 17.17
C PRO A 231 -24.54 11.49 17.70
N GLN A 232 -25.53 12.32 18.04
CA GLN A 232 -25.26 13.62 18.64
C GLN A 232 -24.46 13.47 19.94
N GLN A 233 -23.31 14.15 20.02
CA GLN A 233 -22.43 14.17 21.19
C GLN A 233 -22.09 15.60 21.60
N GLY A 234 -22.67 16.04 22.72
CA GLY A 234 -22.48 17.40 23.21
C GLY A 234 -22.93 18.41 22.16
N ARG A 235 -21.99 19.20 21.63
CA ARG A 235 -22.24 20.22 20.61
C ARG A 235 -22.11 19.72 19.17
N ILE A 236 -21.65 18.48 18.96
CA ILE A 236 -21.50 17.89 17.63
C ILE A 236 -22.83 17.24 17.25
N ASN A 237 -23.42 17.73 16.15
CA ASN A 237 -24.64 17.17 15.58
C ASN A 237 -24.45 15.73 15.12
N ALA A 238 -25.54 14.96 15.07
CA ALA A 238 -25.50 13.63 14.47
C ALA A 238 -25.16 13.72 12.98
N PHE A 239 -24.36 12.78 12.48
CA PHE A 239 -24.03 12.67 11.07
C PHE A 239 -23.73 11.21 10.73
N SER A 240 -23.87 10.86 9.45
CA SER A 240 -23.50 9.55 8.95
C SER A 240 -22.67 9.71 7.67
N LEU A 241 -21.65 8.89 7.53
CA LEU A 241 -20.80 8.80 6.35
C LEU A 241 -20.97 7.41 5.73
N SER A 242 -21.26 7.40 4.43
CA SER A 242 -21.29 6.17 3.64
C SER A 242 -19.90 5.52 3.59
N GLU A 243 -19.88 4.25 3.21
CA GLU A 243 -18.62 3.50 3.10
C GLU A 243 -17.61 4.20 2.19
N GLY A 244 -16.43 4.48 2.72
CA GLY A 244 -15.33 5.12 2.01
C GLY A 244 -13.97 4.56 2.44
N GLN A 245 -12.93 4.77 1.62
CA GLN A 245 -11.57 4.35 1.97
C GLN A 245 -10.99 5.26 3.03
N LEU A 246 -10.12 4.74 3.89
CA LEU A 246 -9.40 5.59 4.85
C LEU A 246 -8.36 6.47 4.15
N TRP A 247 -7.64 5.90 3.20
CA TRP A 247 -6.60 6.59 2.45
C TRP A 247 -6.72 6.27 0.98
N HIS A 248 -6.42 7.26 0.16
CA HIS A 248 -6.34 7.15 -1.28
C HIS A 248 -4.89 7.41 -1.70
N ILE A 249 -4.26 6.43 -2.34
CA ILE A 249 -3.09 6.72 -3.19
C ILE A 249 -3.64 7.20 -4.53
N LEU A 250 -3.43 8.48 -4.82
CA LEU A 250 -3.84 9.11 -6.08
C LEU A 250 -2.88 8.75 -7.21
N ASP A 251 -1.60 8.57 -6.89
CA ASP A 251 -0.55 8.28 -7.86
C ASP A 251 0.69 7.68 -7.19
N ILE A 252 1.40 6.83 -7.94
CA ILE A 252 2.72 6.30 -7.57
C ILE A 252 3.66 6.60 -8.74
N LYS A 253 4.54 7.58 -8.57
CA LYS A 253 5.57 7.90 -9.55
C LYS A 253 6.77 6.97 -9.34
N HIS A 254 7.07 6.17 -10.35
CA HIS A 254 8.26 5.31 -10.42
C HIS A 254 9.42 6.08 -11.02
N HIS A 255 10.51 6.23 -10.27
CA HIS A 255 11.74 6.85 -10.76
C HIS A 255 12.67 5.76 -11.25
N PHE A 256 13.09 5.85 -12.52
CA PHE A 256 13.99 4.88 -13.13
C PHE A 256 15.37 5.49 -13.33
N SER A 257 16.38 4.66 -13.52
CA SER A 257 17.67 5.14 -13.99
C SER A 257 18.29 4.08 -14.88
N GLU A 258 18.69 4.52 -16.06
CA GLU A 258 19.35 3.69 -17.05
C GLU A 258 20.84 3.53 -16.71
N ASP A 259 21.37 2.32 -16.83
CA ASP A 259 22.80 2.06 -16.72
C ASP A 259 23.50 2.11 -18.09
N SER A 260 24.82 1.90 -18.11
CA SER A 260 25.62 1.94 -19.35
C SER A 260 25.25 0.85 -20.37
N THR A 261 24.44 -0.13 -19.97
CA THR A 261 23.97 -1.22 -20.85
C THR A 261 22.59 -0.95 -21.42
N GLY A 262 21.96 0.19 -21.08
CA GLY A 262 20.58 0.52 -21.44
C GLY A 262 19.53 -0.04 -20.47
N CYS A 263 19.94 -0.73 -19.41
CA CYS A 263 19.01 -1.39 -18.51
C CYS A 263 18.39 -0.39 -17.53
N LYS A 264 17.06 -0.38 -17.44
CA LYS A 264 16.29 0.55 -16.60
C LYS A 264 16.05 -0.05 -15.22
N HIS A 265 16.64 0.57 -14.21
CA HIS A 265 16.50 0.15 -12.81
C HIS A 265 15.48 1.04 -12.10
N LEU A 266 14.56 0.46 -11.32
CA LEU A 266 13.73 1.24 -10.40
C LEU A 266 14.62 1.76 -9.25
N VAL A 267 14.67 3.07 -9.06
CA VAL A 267 15.59 3.73 -8.11
C VAL A 267 14.89 4.52 -7.00
N GLY A 268 13.59 4.79 -7.17
CA GLY A 268 12.80 5.54 -6.19
C GLY A 268 11.31 5.44 -6.46
N LEU A 269 10.54 5.84 -5.45
CA LEU A 269 9.08 5.90 -5.50
C LEU A 269 8.63 7.22 -4.86
N THR A 270 7.63 7.86 -5.46
CA THR A 270 6.92 8.98 -4.83
C THR A 270 5.43 8.71 -4.85
N PHE A 271 4.78 8.89 -3.71
CA PHE A 271 3.37 8.63 -3.50
C PHE A 271 2.64 9.96 -3.31
N ARG A 272 1.53 10.13 -4.03
CA ARG A 272 0.55 11.19 -3.74
C ARG A 272 -0.62 10.57 -3.01
N VAL A 273 -0.89 11.07 -1.80
CA VAL A 273 -1.84 10.46 -0.87
C VAL A 273 -2.85 11.49 -0.41
N LYS A 274 -4.08 11.05 -0.21
CA LYS A 274 -5.19 11.87 0.29
C LYS A 274 -6.00 11.09 1.33
N ALA A 275 -6.52 11.78 2.34
CA ALA A 275 -7.44 11.14 3.28
C ALA A 275 -8.80 10.87 2.61
N GLY A 276 -9.52 9.88 3.13
CA GLY A 276 -10.93 9.71 2.86
C GLY A 276 -11.78 10.78 3.55
N LEU A 277 -13.09 10.68 3.37
CA LEU A 277 -14.07 11.63 3.92
C LEU A 277 -14.29 11.51 5.44
N TRP A 278 -13.72 10.48 6.08
CA TRP A 278 -13.98 10.07 7.47
C TRP A 278 -13.55 11.09 8.54
#